data_AF-A0A423IL05-F1
#
_entry.id   AF-A0A423IL05-F1
#
_cell.length_a   1.000
_cell.length_b   1.000
_cell.length_c   1.000
_cell.angle_alpha   90.00
_cell.angle_beta   90.00
_cell.angle_gamma   90.00
#
_symmetry.space_group_name_H-M   'P 1'
#
loop_
_entity.id
_entity.type
_entity.pdbx_description
1 polymer ?
#
loop_
_entity_poly.entity_id
_entity_poly.type
_entity_poly.pdbx_seq_one_letter_code
_entity_poly.pdbx_strand_id
1 'polypeptide(L)'
;MQSSENNRSFTQLIEFDIEPHQQPALVSALSRQTERLARDFSGFLSASIQASDDGRRVLNYLQWQTRAAGEAAFRSFESGEQDFWH
;
A
#
# COMPACT_ATOMS: atom_id res chain seq x y z
N MET A 1 9.95 18.81 -29.35
CA MET A 1 9.96 17.36 -29.07
C MET A 1 10.22 17.20 -27.58
N GLN A 2 9.16 17.17 -26.77
CA GLN A 2 9.30 17.02 -25.31
C GLN A 2 9.66 15.55 -25.01
N SER A 3 10.72 15.36 -24.23
CA SER A 3 11.26 14.05 -23.87
C SER A 3 10.23 13.22 -23.09
N SER A 4 10.12 11.95 -23.45
CA SER A 4 9.24 10.93 -22.87
C SER A 4 9.66 10.47 -21.46
N GLU A 5 10.23 11.35 -20.64
CA GLU A 5 10.89 10.97 -19.39
C GLU A 5 10.00 11.06 -18.13
N ASN A 6 8.82 11.70 -18.18
CA ASN A 6 8.08 12.05 -16.96
C ASN A 6 6.67 11.45 -16.87
N ASN A 7 6.50 10.16 -17.17
CA ASN A 7 5.23 9.46 -16.85
C ASN A 7 5.43 8.07 -16.22
N ARG A 8 6.54 7.85 -15.52
CA ARG A 8 6.76 6.62 -14.74
C ARG A 8 6.29 6.84 -13.31
N SER A 9 5.11 6.33 -13.00
CA SER A 9 4.65 6.17 -11.62
C SER A 9 5.60 5.24 -10.85
N PHE A 10 5.60 5.37 -9.53
CA PHE A 10 6.34 4.49 -8.63
C PHE A 10 5.39 3.46 -8.03
N THR A 11 5.76 2.18 -8.08
CA THR A 11 4.96 1.08 -7.54
C THR A 11 5.69 0.42 -6.39
N GLN A 12 4.96 0.18 -5.30
CA GLN A 12 5.38 -0.69 -4.19
C GLN A 12 4.56 -1.97 -4.24
N LEU A 13 5.26 -3.10 -4.13
CA LEU A 13 4.70 -4.43 -4.00
C LEU A 13 5.13 -4.97 -2.65
N ILE A 14 4.17 -5.24 -1.78
CA ILE A 14 4.42 -5.75 -0.43
C ILE A 14 3.72 -7.10 -0.33
N GLU A 15 4.50 -8.15 -0.14
CA GLU A 15 3.98 -9.50 0.10
C GLU A 15 4.04 -9.82 1.59
N PHE A 16 2.94 -10.36 2.11
CA PHE A 16 2.83 -10.85 3.47
C PHE A 16 2.69 -12.36 3.45
N ASP A 17 3.62 -13.06 4.10
CA ASP A 17 3.47 -14.48 4.45
C ASP A 17 2.82 -14.60 5.83
N ILE A 18 1.67 -15.28 5.88
CA ILE A 18 0.83 -15.36 7.07
C ILE A 18 0.21 -16.74 7.23
N GLU A 19 -0.33 -17.01 8.42
CA GLU A 19 -1.19 -18.18 8.59
C GLU A 19 -2.61 -17.91 8.06
N PRO A 20 -3.30 -18.92 7.49
CA PRO A 20 -4.61 -18.74 6.83
C PRO A 20 -5.67 -18.02 7.68
N HIS A 21 -5.67 -18.27 8.99
CA HIS A 21 -6.64 -17.64 9.90
C HIS A 21 -6.43 -16.13 10.08
N GLN A 22 -5.26 -15.59 9.72
CA GLN A 22 -4.92 -14.17 9.83
C GLN A 22 -5.31 -13.37 8.56
N GLN A 23 -5.52 -14.05 7.42
CA GLN A 23 -5.71 -13.40 6.13
C GLN A 23 -6.90 -12.43 6.10
N PRO A 24 -8.10 -12.77 6.61
CA PRO A 24 -9.23 -11.85 6.57
C PRO A 24 -8.97 -10.57 7.37
N ALA A 25 -8.33 -10.70 8.54
CA ALA A 25 -7.99 -9.56 9.39
C ALA A 25 -6.96 -8.64 8.73
N LEU A 26 -5.92 -9.22 8.11
CA LEU A 26 -4.90 -8.48 7.38
C LEU A 26 -5.49 -7.75 6.16
N VAL A 27 -6.30 -8.42 5.34
CA VAL A 27 -6.98 -7.79 4.19
C VAL A 27 -7.82 -6.61 4.65
N SER A 28 -8.61 -6.78 5.73
CA SER A 28 -9.43 -5.70 6.29
C SER A 28 -8.60 -4.51 6.78
N ALA A 29 -7.46 -4.77 7.43
CA ALA A 29 -6.54 -3.73 7.89
C ALA A 29 -5.92 -2.96 6.72
N LEU A 30 -5.41 -3.67 5.72
CA LEU A 30 -4.83 -3.08 4.51
C LEU A 30 -5.84 -2.25 3.72
N SER A 31 -7.10 -2.66 3.66
CA SER A 31 -8.16 -1.88 3.00
C SER A 31 -8.38 -0.54 3.69
N ARG A 32 -8.56 -0.54 5.03
CA ARG A 32 -8.72 0.72 5.80
C ARG A 32 -7.51 1.63 5.67
N GLN A 33 -6.31 1.04 5.66
CA GLN A 33 -5.06 1.78 5.49
C GLN A 33 -4.98 2.44 4.11
N THR A 34 -5.34 1.70 3.07
CA THR A 34 -5.37 2.20 1.69
C THR A 34 -6.34 3.37 1.52
N GLU A 35 -7.51 3.31 2.13
CA GLU A 35 -8.47 4.42 2.12
C GLU A 35 -7.91 5.68 2.79
N ARG A 36 -7.14 5.53 3.88
CA ARG A 36 -6.46 6.66 4.53
C ARG A 36 -5.38 7.24 3.62
N LEU A 37 -4.55 6.38 3.01
CA LEU A 37 -3.54 6.83 2.04
C LEU A 37 -4.15 7.66 0.90
N ALA A 38 -5.26 7.18 0.35
CA ALA A 38 -5.97 7.86 -0.72
C ALA A 38 -6.53 9.22 -0.31
N ARG A 39 -6.87 9.41 0.98
CA ARG A 39 -7.34 10.70 1.51
C ARG A 39 -6.20 11.65 1.86
N ASP A 40 -5.14 11.13 2.46
CA ASP A 40 -4.15 11.95 3.16
C ASP A 40 -2.93 12.30 2.29
N PHE A 41 -2.68 11.55 1.21
CA PHE A 41 -1.49 11.72 0.35
C PHE A 41 -1.86 12.01 -1.09
N SER A 42 -1.67 13.27 -1.51
CA SER A 42 -1.99 13.76 -2.87
C SER A 42 -1.23 13.09 -4.02
N GLY A 43 -0.11 12.40 -3.71
CA GLY A 43 0.66 11.64 -4.70
C GLY A 43 0.19 10.19 -4.89
N PHE A 44 -0.85 9.74 -4.17
CA PHE A 44 -1.43 8.41 -4.31
C PHE A 44 -2.21 8.29 -5.62
N LEU A 45 -2.01 7.20 -6.36
CA LEU A 45 -2.70 6.96 -7.63
C LEU A 45 -3.70 5.82 -7.54
N SER A 46 -3.27 4.67 -7.05
CA SER A 46 -4.13 3.48 -6.95
C SER A 46 -3.58 2.48 -5.95
N ALA A 47 -4.43 1.56 -5.54
CA ALA A 47 -4.03 0.38 -4.78
C ALA A 47 -4.90 -0.82 -5.11
N SER A 48 -4.36 -2.00 -4.84
CA SER A 48 -5.08 -3.26 -4.94
C SER A 48 -4.54 -4.24 -3.91
N ILE A 49 -5.44 -5.00 -3.29
CA ILE A 49 -5.12 -6.04 -2.32
C ILE A 49 -5.56 -7.36 -2.91
N GLN A 50 -4.63 -8.31 -3.02
CA GLN A 50 -4.86 -9.63 -3.59
C GLN A 50 -4.57 -10.67 -2.52
N ALA A 51 -5.58 -11.44 -2.15
CA ALA A 51 -5.46 -12.57 -1.24
C ALA A 51 -5.24 -13.85 -2.06
N SER A 52 -4.30 -14.70 -1.65
CA SER A 52 -4.15 -16.02 -2.26
C SER A 52 -5.27 -16.96 -1.82
N ASP A 53 -5.65 -17.87 -2.71
CA ASP A 53 -6.71 -18.87 -2.45
C ASP A 53 -6.37 -19.82 -1.29
N ASP A 54 -5.08 -20.07 -1.03
CA ASP A 54 -4.61 -20.93 0.07
C ASP A 54 -4.59 -20.25 1.44
N GLY A 55 -4.92 -18.96 1.51
CA GLY A 55 -4.93 -18.20 2.74
C GLY A 55 -3.56 -17.71 3.23
N ARG A 56 -2.45 -18.17 2.62
CA ARG A 56 -1.11 -18.01 3.20
C ARG A 56 -0.39 -16.74 2.76
N ARG A 57 -0.92 -16.04 1.75
CA ARG A 57 -0.32 -14.81 1.22
C ARG A 57 -1.34 -13.70 1.02
N VAL A 58 -0.86 -12.48 1.17
CA VAL A 58 -1.54 -11.26 0.73
C VAL A 58 -0.54 -10.38 0.00
N LEU A 59 -0.87 -9.96 -1.22
CA LEU A 59 -0.10 -8.98 -1.99
C LEU A 59 -0.80 -7.62 -1.92
N ASN A 60 -0.11 -6.62 -1.40
CA ASN A 60 -0.53 -5.22 -1.44
C ASN A 60 0.22 -4.47 -2.54
N TYR A 61 -0.53 -3.97 -3.51
CA TYR A 61 -0.06 -3.13 -4.60
C TYR A 61 -0.40 -1.68 -4.29
N LEU A 62 0.60 -0.80 -4.24
CA LEU A 62 0.42 0.65 -4.08
C LEU A 62 1.11 1.39 -5.21
N GLN A 63 0.43 2.34 -5.82
CA GLN A 63 0.95 3.15 -6.92
C GLN A 63 0.94 4.62 -6.57
N TRP A 64 2.04 5.29 -6.88
CA TRP A 64 2.30 6.68 -6.54
C TRP A 64 2.77 7.45 -7.77
N GLN A 65 2.51 8.75 -7.77
CA GLN A 65 2.98 9.64 -8.83
C GLN A 65 4.51 9.71 -8.88
N THR A 66 5.17 9.67 -7.72
CA THR A 66 6.63 9.69 -7.60
C THR A 66 7.10 8.79 -6.47
N ARG A 67 8.37 8.38 -6.51
CA ARG A 67 9.02 7.66 -5.42
C ARG A 67 8.99 8.44 -4.11
N ALA A 68 9.26 9.74 -4.15
CA ALA A 68 9.27 10.60 -2.95
C ALA A 68 7.91 10.65 -2.25
N ALA A 69 6.80 10.66 -3.01
CA ALA A 69 5.46 10.59 -2.45
C ALA A 69 5.22 9.26 -1.71
N GLY A 70 5.60 8.13 -2.31
CA GLY A 70 5.49 6.82 -1.67
C GLY A 70 6.36 6.68 -0.42
N GLU A 71 7.59 7.20 -0.45
CA GLU A 71 8.48 7.17 0.72
C GLU A 71 7.98 8.08 1.86
N ALA A 72 7.36 9.22 1.55
CA ALA A 72 6.74 10.08 2.57
C ALA A 72 5.55 9.39 3.25
N ALA A 73 4.71 8.72 2.47
CA ALA A 73 3.62 7.89 3.01
C ALA A 73 4.15 6.74 3.85
N PHE A 74 5.23 6.08 3.41
CA PHE A 74 5.83 4.96 4.14
C PHE A 74 6.41 5.37 5.50
N ARG A 75 7.10 6.51 5.58
CA ARG A 75 7.63 7.03 6.86
C ARG A 75 6.53 7.36 7.87
N SER A 76 5.35 7.77 7.38
CA SER A 76 4.17 7.98 8.23
C SER A 76 3.62 6.67 8.81
N PHE A 77 3.93 5.51 8.22
CA PHE A 77 3.61 4.20 8.80
C PHE A 77 4.58 3.80 9.92
N GLU A 78 5.88 4.08 9.78
CA GLU A 78 6.91 3.67 10.74
C GLU A 78 6.90 4.52 12.03
N SER A 79 6.46 5.78 11.97
CA SER A 79 6.48 6.68 13.13
C SER A 79 5.46 6.34 14.23
N GLY A 80 4.58 5.35 14.01
CA GLY A 80 3.62 4.89 15.03
C GLY A 80 2.62 5.95 15.47
N GLU A 81 2.41 7.02 14.70
CA GLU A 81 1.48 8.11 15.07
C GLU A 81 0.01 7.66 15.14
N GLN A 82 -0.30 6.42 14.77
CA GLN A 82 -1.61 5.82 15.01
C GLN A 82 -1.42 4.36 15.45
N ASP A 83 -1.88 3.99 16.65
CA ASP A 83 -1.98 2.59 17.05
C ASP A 83 -2.90 1.86 16.06
N PHE A 84 -2.31 1.12 15.14
CA PHE A 84 -3.01 0.50 14.00
C PHE A 84 -3.68 -0.84 14.34
N TRP A 85 -3.51 -1.36 15.56
CA TRP A 85 -3.91 -2.72 15.96
C TRP A 85 -4.99 -2.80 17.04
N HIS A 86 -5.76 -1.73 17.27
CA HIS A 86 -6.93 -1.79 18.15
C HIS A 86 -8.20 -2.25 17.44
#